data_AF-A0A919M2Q2-F1
#
_entry.id   AF-A0A919M2Q2-F1
#
_cell.length_a   1.000
_cell.length_b   1.000
_cell.length_c   1.000
_cell.angle_alpha   90.00
_cell.angle_beta   90.00
_cell.angle_gamma   90.00
#
_symmetry.space_group_name_H-M   'P 1'
#
loop_
_entity.id
_entity.type
_entity.pdbx_description
1 polymer ?
#
loop_
_entity_poly.entity_id
_entity_poly.type
_entity_poly.pdbx_seq_one_letter_code
_entity_poly.pdbx_strand_id
1 'polypeptide(L)' 'MHSQNVSRLNLAARTLQTSIFVKNGPSYAGIGVGGEGFTTFTIATPTGEGTTSARTFARLRRCVLTNGFSIR' A
#
# COMPACT_ATOMS: atom_id res chain seq x y z
N MET A 1 0.98 -16.29 2.29
CA MET A 1 1.47 -17.35 3.21
C MET A 1 0.33 -17.83 4.09
N HIS A 2 0.15 -19.13 4.22
CA HIS A 2 -0.79 -19.72 5.19
C HIS A 2 -0.01 -20.22 6.41
N SER A 3 -0.30 -19.68 7.59
CA SER A 3 0.31 -20.03 8.89
C SER A 3 -0.47 -19.36 10.02
N GLN A 4 -0.64 -20.05 11.15
CA GLN A 4 -1.18 -19.44 12.38
C GLN A 4 -0.07 -18.91 13.31
N ASN A 5 1.20 -19.24 13.03
CA ASN A 5 2.33 -18.76 13.81
C ASN A 5 2.74 -17.34 13.37
N VAL A 6 2.51 -16.35 14.24
CA VAL A 6 2.77 -14.93 14.00
C VAL A 6 4.26 -14.65 13.76
N SER A 7 5.16 -15.30 14.51
CA SER A 7 6.61 -15.11 14.34
C SER A 7 7.08 -15.52 12.95
N ARG A 8 6.54 -16.62 12.41
CA ARG A 8 6.84 -17.07 11.05
C ARG A 8 6.26 -16.15 9.99
N LEU A 9 5.02 -15.69 10.18
CA LEU A 9 4.40 -14.70 9.28
C LEU A 9 5.20 -13.40 9.23
N ASN A 10 5.69 -12.93 10.39
CA ASN A 10 6.48 -11.71 10.49
C ASN A 10 7.89 -11.88 9.91
N LEU A 11 8.52 -13.05 10.10
CA LEU A 11 9.78 -13.36 9.44
C LEU A 11 9.62 -13.34 7.91
N ALA A 12 8.63 -14.06 7.38
CA ALA A 12 8.39 -14.12 5.93
C ALA A 12 8.09 -12.74 5.33
N ALA A 13 7.23 -11.94 5.97
CA ALA A 13 6.92 -10.58 5.49
C ALA A 13 8.17 -9.70 5.41
N ARG A 14 9.06 -9.78 6.42
CA ARG A 14 10.31 -8.99 6.46
C ARG A 14 11.36 -9.52 5.49
N THR A 15 11.46 -10.82 5.27
CA THR A 15 12.47 -11.39 4.37
C THR A 15 12.10 -11.23 2.90
N LEU A 16 10.80 -11.39 2.55
CA LEU A 16 10.37 -11.40 1.15
C LEU A 16 10.24 -10.01 0.53
N GLN A 17 9.98 -8.95 1.33
CA GLN A 17 9.91 -7.56 0.85
C GLN A 17 9.03 -7.35 -0.41
N THR A 18 7.94 -8.11 -0.52
CA THR A 18 7.00 -8.03 -1.65
C THR A 18 6.08 -6.81 -1.52
N SER A 19 5.67 -6.20 -2.65
CA SER A 19 4.71 -5.08 -2.65
C SER A 19 3.34 -5.44 -2.05
N ILE A 20 2.93 -6.72 -2.14
CA ILE A 20 1.70 -7.24 -1.54
C ILE A 20 2.04 -8.55 -0.83
N PHE A 21 1.67 -8.68 0.44
CA PHE A 21 1.85 -9.90 1.22
C PHE A 21 0.54 -10.32 1.88
N VAL A 22 -0.13 -11.32 1.29
CA VAL A 22 -1.40 -11.88 1.83
C VAL A 22 -1.11 -12.96 2.87
N LYS A 23 -1.77 -12.88 4.03
CA LYS A 23 -1.68 -13.84 5.13
C LYS A 23 -3.02 -14.57 5.28
N ASN A 24 -3.02 -15.90 5.23
CA ASN A 24 -4.20 -16.75 5.46
C ASN A 24 -5.42 -16.45 4.57
N GLY A 25 -5.20 -16.06 3.31
CA GLY A 25 -6.26 -15.75 2.36
C GLY A 25 -5.82 -15.97 0.91
N PRO A 26 -6.77 -15.94 -0.04
CA PRO A 26 -6.48 -16.07 -1.46
C PRO A 26 -5.69 -14.86 -1.98
N SER A 27 -4.92 -15.01 -3.06
CA SER A 27 -4.03 -13.96 -3.58
C SER A 27 -4.76 -12.67 -3.96
N TYR A 28 -5.97 -12.77 -4.52
CA TYR A 28 -6.79 -11.62 -4.92
C TYR A 28 -7.28 -10.76 -3.74
N ALA A 29 -7.19 -11.26 -2.50
CA ALA A 29 -7.45 -10.44 -1.31
C ALA A 29 -6.46 -9.27 -1.21
N GLY A 30 -5.26 -9.40 -1.81
CA GLY A 30 -4.27 -8.33 -1.88
C GLY A 30 -4.65 -7.15 -2.77
N ILE A 31 -5.67 -7.29 -3.62
CA ILE A 31 -6.23 -6.21 -4.47
C ILE A 31 -7.65 -5.82 -4.03
N GLY A 32 -8.02 -6.08 -2.77
CA GLY A 32 -9.27 -5.63 -2.17
C GLY A 32 -10.49 -6.53 -2.43
N VAL A 33 -10.33 -7.72 -3.03
CA VAL A 33 -11.44 -8.67 -3.21
C VAL A 33 -11.50 -9.62 -2.00
N GLY A 34 -12.47 -9.41 -1.10
CA GLY A 34 -12.56 -10.22 0.12
C GLY A 34 -11.44 -9.98 1.14
N GLY A 35 -10.71 -8.87 0.99
CA GLY A 35 -9.73 -8.34 1.93
C GLY A 35 -9.85 -6.81 2.02
N GLU A 36 -9.32 -6.20 3.07
CA GLU A 36 -9.34 -4.73 3.22
C GLU A 36 -8.42 -4.02 2.23
N GLY A 37 -8.77 -2.77 1.87
CA GLY A 37 -8.02 -1.94 0.94
C GLY A 37 -8.77 -1.64 -0.36
N PHE A 38 -8.23 -0.74 -1.18
CA PHE A 38 -8.79 -0.40 -2.49
C PHE A 38 -8.27 -1.34 -3.58
N THR A 39 -9.04 -1.47 -4.66
CA THR A 39 -8.66 -2.29 -5.81
C THR A 39 -7.75 -1.55 -6.78
N THR A 40 -6.74 -2.26 -7.28
CA THR A 40 -5.90 -1.85 -8.41
C THR A 40 -5.58 -3.05 -9.29
N PHE A 41 -5.38 -2.80 -10.58
CA PHE A 41 -4.84 -3.77 -11.54
C PHE A 41 -3.43 -3.41 -12.00
N THR A 42 -2.88 -2.29 -11.52
CA THR A 42 -1.49 -1.89 -11.73
C THR A 42 -0.77 -1.92 -10.39
N ILE A 43 0.23 -2.81 -10.28
CA ILE A 43 1.08 -2.97 -9.10
C ILE A 43 2.51 -2.57 -9.50
N ALA A 44 2.95 -1.42 -9.00
CA ALA A 44 4.23 -0.82 -9.35
C ALA A 44 5.33 -1.30 -8.40
N THR A 45 5.80 -2.54 -8.60
CA THR A 45 6.85 -3.13 -7.75
C THR A 45 8.24 -2.50 -7.98
N PRO A 46 8.75 -2.35 -9.21
CA PRO A 46 10.12 -1.85 -9.41
C PRO A 46 10.31 -0.38 -9.03
N THR A 47 9.27 0.44 -9.21
CA THR A 47 9.31 1.89 -8.96
C THR A 47 8.82 2.25 -7.55
N GLY A 48 8.17 1.31 -6.84
CA GLY A 48 7.92 1.40 -5.40
C GLY A 48 6.59 2.03 -5.00
N GLU A 49 5.73 2.43 -5.93
CA GLU A 49 4.40 2.99 -5.59
C GLU A 49 3.42 1.93 -5.06
N GLY A 50 3.73 0.65 -5.22
CA GLY A 50 2.92 -0.45 -4.69
C GLY A 50 1.57 -0.54 -5.42
N THR A 51 0.47 -0.48 -4.69
CA THR A 51 -0.87 -0.45 -5.29
C THR A 51 -1.19 0.94 -5.82
N THR A 52 -1.19 1.13 -7.14
CA THR A 52 -1.39 2.46 -7.71
C THR A 52 -2.82 2.97 -7.51
N SER A 53 -2.97 4.26 -7.24
CA SER A 53 -4.27 4.94 -7.16
C SER A 53 -4.24 6.23 -7.99
N ALA A 54 -5.35 6.97 -8.02
CA ALA A 54 -5.39 8.30 -8.66
C ALA A 54 -4.28 9.24 -8.14
N ARG A 55 -3.88 9.11 -6.87
CA ARG A 55 -2.77 9.92 -6.28
C ARG A 55 -1.42 9.62 -6.93
N THR A 56 -1.19 8.38 -7.36
CA THR A 56 0.06 7.95 -8.00
C THR A 56 0.30 8.67 -9.33
N PHE A 57 -0.77 9.11 -10.00
CA PHE A 57 -0.71 9.77 -11.30
C PHE A 57 -0.80 11.31 -11.20
N ALA A 58 -0.66 11.88 -10.00
CA ALA A 58 -0.75 13.32 -9.77
C ALA A 58 0.58 13.88 -9.23
N ARG A 59 0.92 15.10 -9.64
CA ARG A 59 2.08 15.82 -9.08
C ARG A 59 1.70 16.48 -7.77
N LEU A 60 2.42 16.18 -6.69
CA LEU A 60 2.30 16.89 -5.42
C LEU A 60 2.78 18.34 -5.59
N ARG A 61 1.94 19.30 -5.23
CA ARG A 61 2.26 20.74 -5.24
C ARG A 61 2.15 21.30 -3.83
N ARG A 62 3.18 21.99 -3.37
CA ARG A 62 3.17 22.76 -2.14
C ARG A 62 2.89 24.23 -2.48
N CYS A 63 1.92 24.83 -1.81
CA CYS A 63 1.60 26.25 -1.93
C CYS A 63 1.77 26.90 -0.56
N VAL A 64 2.45 28.05 -0.50
CA VAL A 64 2.66 28.82 0.72
C VAL A 64 2.07 30.20 0.50
N LEU A 65 1.14 30.60 1.37
CA LEU A 65 0.63 31.96 1.43
C LEU A 65 1.37 32.71 2.54
N THR A 66 2.23 33.65 2.16
CA THR A 66 2.93 34.52 3.13
C THR A 66 1.99 35.61 3.62
N ASN A 67 2.03 35.89 4.93
CA ASN A 67 1.30 37.00 5.57
C ASN A 67 -0.24 36.96 5.42
N GLY A 68 -0.84 35.76 5.35
CA GLY A 68 -2.30 35.59 5.27
C GLY A 68 -2.77 34.21 5.74
N PHE A 69 -4.08 34.04 5.90
CA PHE A 69 -4.73 32.77 6.30
C PHE A 69 -4.20 32.10 7.58
N SER A 70 -3.59 32.87 8.49
CA SER A 70 -3.32 32.42 9.86
C SER A 70 -4.52 32.71 10.76
N ILE A 71 -5.62 31.99 10.55
CA ILE A 71 -6.80 32.00 11.42
C ILE A 71 -6.67 30.85 12.44
N ARG A 72 -6.39 31.18 13.70
CA ARG A 72 -6.36 30.26 14.83
C ARG A 72 -7.28 30.75 15.91
#